data_AF-A0A7W4E241-F1
#
_entry.id   AF-A0A7W4E241-F1
#
_cell.length_a   1.000
_cell.length_b   1.000
_cell.length_c   1.000
_cell.angle_alpha   90.00
_cell.angle_beta   90.00
_cell.angle_gamma   90.00
#
_symmetry.space_group_name_H-M   'P 1'
#
loop_
_entity.id
_entity.type
_entity.pdbx_description
1 polymer ?
#
loop_
_entity_poly.entity_id
_entity_poly.type
_entity_poly.pdbx_seq_one_letter_code
_entity_poly.pdbx_strand_id
1 'polypeptide(L)'
;MKIYNTLEKADIPFEDIQNLKAFSSREGFMLVDNEEYEALQKFFQQFSLFNGLCPLLSDGNSNYWCVFTKGARKGLVCYLNHEEQDRLEPRFKNISRLLVAIEKHPDASDFDDLSELPEVFDFPNITLEDFSEREIIIAQLYHEIEQLPEDNCFDQARSSRIYAIITLATATEVATHIKPFLDDEDDYVAEFAKNAMKARNINP
;
A
#
# COMPACT_ATOMS: atom_id res chain seq x y z
N MET A 1 -0.21 -20.83 9.42
CA MET A 1 0.04 -19.53 10.06
C MET A 1 -1.25 -18.73 10.09
N LYS A 2 -1.43 -17.85 11.08
CA LYS A 2 -2.65 -17.05 11.27
C LYS A 2 -2.91 -16.10 10.10
N ILE A 3 -1.84 -15.58 9.48
CA ILE A 3 -1.90 -14.76 8.26
C ILE A 3 -2.75 -15.43 7.18
N TYR A 4 -2.45 -16.69 6.83
CA TYR A 4 -3.18 -17.38 5.75
C TYR A 4 -4.68 -17.48 6.02
N ASN A 5 -5.08 -17.76 7.26
CA ASN A 5 -6.50 -17.82 7.61
C ASN A 5 -7.19 -16.45 7.46
N THR A 6 -6.48 -15.36 7.74
CA THR A 6 -6.99 -13.99 7.54
C THR A 6 -7.14 -13.67 6.07
N LEU A 7 -6.14 -14.02 5.25
CA LEU A 7 -6.19 -13.82 3.80
C LEU A 7 -7.32 -14.64 3.15
N GLU A 8 -7.50 -15.91 3.57
CA GLU A 8 -8.58 -16.78 3.11
C GLU A 8 -9.96 -16.20 3.48
N LYS A 9 -10.14 -15.72 4.71
CA LYS A 9 -11.40 -15.08 5.17
C LYS A 9 -11.68 -13.74 4.48
N ALA A 10 -10.64 -13.07 4.03
CA ALA A 10 -10.74 -11.82 3.30
C ALA A 10 -10.99 -12.03 1.81
N ASP A 11 -11.15 -13.28 1.34
CA ASP A 11 -11.24 -13.64 -0.08
C ASP A 11 -10.09 -13.05 -0.92
N ILE A 12 -8.86 -13.10 -0.39
CA ILE A 12 -7.65 -12.85 -1.18
C ILE A 12 -7.47 -14.02 -2.16
N PRO A 13 -7.06 -13.78 -3.42
CA PRO A 13 -6.93 -14.83 -4.42
C PRO A 13 -6.12 -16.04 -3.93
N PHE A 14 -6.61 -17.24 -4.25
CA PHE A 14 -5.96 -18.49 -3.83
C PHE A 14 -4.49 -18.55 -4.28
N GLU A 15 -4.19 -18.09 -5.49
CA GLU A 15 -2.84 -18.07 -6.06
C GLU A 15 -1.88 -17.21 -5.23
N ASP A 16 -2.29 -16.01 -4.82
CA ASP A 16 -1.51 -15.13 -3.94
C ASP A 16 -1.17 -15.82 -2.61
N ILE A 17 -2.14 -16.53 -2.03
CA ILE A 17 -1.96 -17.25 -0.77
C ILE A 17 -1.00 -18.44 -0.95
N GLN A 18 -1.07 -19.16 -2.08
CA GLN A 18 -0.14 -20.26 -2.36
C GLN A 18 1.28 -19.76 -2.61
N ASN A 19 1.43 -18.68 -3.37
CA ASN A 19 2.73 -18.06 -3.63
C ASN A 19 3.37 -17.59 -2.33
N LEU A 20 2.60 -16.96 -1.43
CA LEU A 20 3.09 -16.59 -0.10
C LEU A 20 3.48 -17.81 0.76
N LYS A 21 2.71 -18.90 0.70
CA LYS A 21 3.04 -20.15 1.41
C LYS A 21 4.32 -20.81 0.88
N ALA A 22 4.62 -20.64 -0.41
CA ALA A 22 5.81 -21.18 -1.06
C ALA A 22 7.03 -20.26 -0.93
N PHE A 23 6.82 -18.99 -0.56
CA PHE A 23 7.89 -18.01 -0.40
C PHE A 23 8.90 -18.46 0.66
N SER A 24 10.18 -18.43 0.29
CA SER A 24 11.27 -18.76 1.19
C SER A 24 11.83 -17.48 1.80
N SER A 25 11.56 -17.27 3.10
CA SER A 25 12.10 -16.13 3.85
C SER A 25 13.62 -16.04 3.71
N ARG A 26 14.12 -14.81 3.61
CA ARG A 26 15.55 -14.47 3.67
C ARG A 26 15.74 -13.23 4.54
N GLU A 27 16.98 -12.98 4.97
CA GLU A 27 17.31 -11.75 5.71
C GLU A 27 16.78 -10.53 4.96
N GLY A 28 16.18 -9.59 5.72
CA GLY A 28 15.45 -8.42 5.21
C GLY A 28 14.07 -8.68 4.58
N PHE A 29 13.68 -9.94 4.36
CA PHE A 29 12.37 -10.34 3.81
C PHE A 29 11.83 -11.59 4.52
N MET A 30 11.42 -11.41 5.77
CA MET A 30 10.97 -12.49 6.64
C MET A 30 9.45 -12.57 6.68
N LEU A 31 8.87 -13.75 6.41
CA LEU A 31 7.46 -13.99 6.69
C LEU A 31 7.14 -13.68 8.16
N VAL A 32 6.14 -12.84 8.38
CA VAL A 32 5.67 -12.49 9.73
C VAL A 32 5.12 -13.76 10.40
N ASP A 33 5.63 -14.08 11.58
CA ASP A 33 5.19 -15.28 12.30
C ASP A 33 3.87 -15.06 13.06
N ASN A 34 3.37 -16.10 13.75
CA ASN A 34 2.09 -15.97 14.46
C ASN A 34 2.16 -15.01 15.66
N GLU A 35 3.29 -14.94 16.36
CA GLU A 35 3.43 -14.12 17.56
C GLU A 35 3.48 -12.64 17.17
N GLU A 36 4.33 -12.30 16.19
CA GLU A 36 4.44 -10.95 15.63
C GLU A 36 3.11 -10.53 14.99
N TYR A 37 2.48 -11.41 14.20
CA TYR A 37 1.16 -11.15 13.63
C TYR A 37 0.13 -10.80 14.70
N GLU A 38 0.07 -11.54 15.81
CA GLU A 38 -0.88 -11.27 16.89
C GLU A 38 -0.61 -9.94 17.60
N ALA A 39 0.66 -9.60 17.81
CA ALA A 39 1.05 -8.32 18.39
C ALA A 39 0.64 -7.15 17.47
N LEU A 40 0.95 -7.25 16.17
CA LEU A 40 0.59 -6.24 15.17
C LEU A 40 -0.91 -6.09 15.03
N GLN A 41 -1.67 -7.18 14.99
CA GLN A 41 -3.14 -7.10 14.90
C GLN A 41 -3.76 -6.43 16.13
N LYS A 42 -3.22 -6.65 17.34
CA LYS A 42 -3.67 -5.93 18.55
C LYS A 42 -3.34 -4.44 18.47
N PHE A 43 -2.21 -4.07 17.87
CA PHE A 43 -1.85 -2.67 17.62
C PHE A 43 -2.77 -2.05 16.55
N PHE A 44 -2.95 -2.70 15.40
CA PHE A 44 -3.80 -2.22 14.31
C PHE A 44 -5.26 -2.00 14.72
N GLN A 45 -5.79 -2.81 15.64
CA GLN A 45 -7.14 -2.64 16.16
C GLN A 45 -7.36 -1.35 16.97
N GLN A 46 -6.29 -0.68 17.40
CA GLN A 46 -6.38 0.56 18.16
C GLN A 46 -6.57 1.80 17.29
N PHE A 47 -6.31 1.70 15.98
CA PHE A 47 -6.30 2.86 15.08
C PHE A 47 -7.08 2.55 13.80
N SER A 48 -8.03 3.41 13.45
CA SER A 48 -8.85 3.25 12.23
C SER A 48 -8.00 3.33 10.94
N LEU A 49 -6.82 3.95 11.01
CA LEU A 49 -5.82 3.99 9.95
C LEU A 49 -5.47 2.60 9.41
N PHE A 50 -5.17 1.64 10.30
CA PHE A 50 -4.71 0.29 9.95
C PHE A 50 -5.84 -0.70 9.72
N ASN A 51 -7.08 -0.21 9.69
CA ASN A 51 -8.24 -1.07 9.63
C ASN A 51 -8.29 -1.86 8.32
N GLY A 52 -8.13 -3.18 8.42
CA GLY A 52 -8.06 -4.05 7.25
C GLY A 52 -6.65 -4.30 6.73
N LEU A 53 -5.61 -3.90 7.46
CA LEU A 53 -4.24 -4.19 7.09
C LEU A 53 -3.79 -5.55 7.61
N CYS A 54 -3.19 -6.36 6.75
CA CYS A 54 -2.62 -7.66 7.11
C CYS A 54 -1.12 -7.67 6.79
N PRO A 55 -0.24 -7.78 7.79
CA PRO A 55 1.20 -7.81 7.57
C PRO A 55 1.61 -9.16 6.98
N LEU A 56 2.52 -9.13 6.01
CA LEU A 56 2.99 -10.29 5.25
C LEU A 56 4.46 -10.57 5.53
N LEU A 57 5.31 -9.56 5.34
CA LEU A 57 6.76 -9.64 5.51
C LEU A 57 7.23 -8.56 6.48
N SER A 58 8.29 -8.87 7.22
CA SER A 58 9.04 -7.98 8.12
C SER A 58 10.50 -7.93 7.66
N ASP A 59 11.13 -6.77 7.79
CA ASP A 59 12.58 -6.60 7.63
C ASP A 59 13.34 -6.85 8.94
N GLY A 60 12.62 -7.05 10.06
CA GLY A 60 13.19 -7.17 11.40
C GLY A 60 13.39 -5.83 12.12
N ASN A 61 13.05 -4.70 11.49
CA ASN A 61 13.20 -3.34 12.00
C ASN A 61 11.86 -2.59 12.12
N SER A 62 10.79 -3.33 12.42
CA SER A 62 9.41 -2.80 12.57
C SER A 62 8.82 -2.18 11.30
N ASN A 63 9.36 -2.50 10.12
CA ASN A 63 8.73 -2.16 8.85
C ASN A 63 8.08 -3.40 8.24
N TYR A 64 7.01 -3.18 7.47
CA TYR A 64 6.19 -4.29 6.98
C TYR A 64 5.74 -4.10 5.55
N TRP A 65 5.81 -5.17 4.76
CA TRP A 65 4.94 -5.29 3.59
C TRP A 65 3.58 -5.82 4.03
N CYS A 66 2.53 -5.09 3.69
CA CYS A 66 1.17 -5.39 4.10
C CYS A 66 0.24 -5.49 2.89
N VAL A 67 -0.84 -6.27 3.02
CA VAL A 67 -1.95 -6.29 2.07
C VAL A 67 -3.22 -5.73 2.70
N PHE A 68 -3.99 -4.98 1.93
CA PHE A 68 -5.33 -4.58 2.34
C PHE A 68 -6.30 -5.75 2.18
N THR A 69 -7.04 -6.07 3.23
CA THR A 69 -8.00 -7.19 3.28
C THR A 69 -9.45 -6.75 3.11
N LYS A 70 -9.70 -5.44 3.06
CA LYS A 70 -11.03 -4.86 2.86
C LYS A 70 -10.95 -3.43 2.32
N GLY A 71 -12.11 -2.86 2.01
CA GLY A 71 -12.23 -1.53 1.41
C GLY A 71 -11.82 -1.51 -0.06
N ALA A 72 -11.80 -0.31 -0.63
CA ALA A 72 -11.49 -0.05 -2.04
C ALA A 72 -10.12 -0.61 -2.45
N ARG A 73 -9.16 -0.63 -1.52
CA ARG A 73 -7.78 -1.07 -1.76
C ARG A 73 -7.57 -2.58 -1.59
N LYS A 74 -8.62 -3.36 -1.27
CA LYS A 74 -8.50 -4.80 -1.01
C LYS A 74 -7.67 -5.51 -2.09
N GLY A 75 -6.71 -6.34 -1.67
CA GLY A 75 -5.79 -7.08 -2.53
C GLY A 75 -4.52 -6.31 -2.88
N LEU A 76 -4.53 -4.98 -2.85
CA LEU A 76 -3.35 -4.17 -3.07
C LEU A 76 -2.37 -4.29 -1.90
N VAL A 77 -1.08 -4.17 -2.21
CA VAL A 77 0.01 -4.28 -1.24
C VAL A 77 0.67 -2.92 -1.04
N CYS A 78 0.89 -2.53 0.21
CA CYS A 78 1.57 -1.29 0.60
C CYS A 78 2.75 -1.57 1.52
N TYR A 79 3.61 -0.57 1.64
CA TYR A 79 4.68 -0.54 2.64
C TYR A 79 4.17 0.18 3.89
N LEU A 80 4.39 -0.39 5.06
CA LEU A 80 4.19 0.25 6.36
C LEU A 80 5.56 0.54 6.95
N ASN A 81 5.94 1.81 6.92
CA ASN A 81 7.11 2.33 7.63
C ASN A 81 6.67 2.77 9.03
N HIS A 82 7.41 2.37 10.06
CA HIS A 82 7.09 2.74 11.45
C HIS A 82 7.22 4.24 11.73
N GLU A 83 8.05 4.96 10.97
CA GLU A 83 8.25 6.42 11.06
C GLU A 83 7.17 7.21 10.30
N GLU A 84 6.70 6.69 9.16
CA GLU A 84 5.71 7.32 8.27
C GLU A 84 4.46 6.43 8.09
N GLN A 85 3.69 6.24 9.16
CA GLN A 85 2.64 5.21 9.23
C GLN A 85 1.41 5.48 8.33
N ASP A 86 1.20 6.72 7.91
CA ASP A 86 0.08 7.13 7.04
C ASP A 86 0.39 6.93 5.55
N ARG A 87 1.66 6.73 5.18
CA ARG A 87 2.18 6.46 3.82
C ARG A 87 1.88 5.04 3.34
N LEU A 88 0.60 4.69 3.36
CA LEU A 88 0.07 3.40 2.95
C LEU A 88 -0.45 3.42 1.50
N GLU A 89 0.22 4.16 0.62
CA GLU A 89 -0.04 4.07 -0.81
C GLU A 89 0.25 2.65 -1.34
N PRO A 90 -0.59 2.11 -2.25
CA PRO A 90 -0.29 0.87 -2.95
C PRO A 90 1.04 0.94 -3.69
N ARG A 91 1.84 -0.12 -3.59
CA ARG A 91 3.10 -0.32 -4.34
C ARG A 91 3.01 -1.49 -5.32
N PHE A 92 2.24 -2.53 -4.97
CA PHE A 92 1.98 -3.67 -5.84
C PHE A 92 0.49 -3.96 -5.98
N LYS A 93 0.10 -4.51 -7.12
CA LYS A 93 -1.29 -4.89 -7.44
C LYS A 93 -1.79 -6.05 -6.59
N ASN A 94 -0.88 -6.93 -6.16
CA ASN A 94 -1.18 -8.11 -5.37
C ASN A 94 0.10 -8.65 -4.71
N ILE A 95 -0.08 -9.68 -3.88
CA ILE A 95 1.00 -10.35 -3.14
C ILE A 95 1.98 -10.99 -4.12
N SER A 96 1.51 -11.68 -5.16
CA SER A 96 2.38 -12.36 -6.13
C SER A 96 3.36 -11.40 -6.81
N ARG A 97 2.93 -10.17 -7.14
CA ARG A 97 3.79 -9.14 -7.73
C ARG A 97 4.91 -8.70 -6.79
N LEU A 98 4.60 -8.51 -5.49
CA LEU A 98 5.62 -8.25 -4.47
C LEU A 98 6.66 -9.39 -4.41
N LEU A 99 6.20 -10.64 -4.33
CA LEU A 99 7.11 -11.79 -4.19
C LEU A 99 8.01 -11.95 -5.41
N VAL A 100 7.45 -11.79 -6.62
CA VAL A 100 8.23 -11.80 -7.87
C VAL A 100 9.26 -10.66 -7.91
N ALA A 101 8.93 -9.48 -7.39
CA ALA A 101 9.87 -8.37 -7.31
C ALA A 101 11.06 -8.72 -6.39
N ILE A 102 10.79 -9.31 -5.22
CA ILE A 102 11.84 -9.73 -4.27
C ILE A 102 12.72 -10.84 -4.87
N GLU A 103 12.13 -11.84 -5.52
CA GLU A 103 12.84 -12.97 -6.11
C GLU A 103 13.74 -12.56 -7.28
N LYS A 104 13.31 -11.57 -8.07
CA LYS A 104 14.09 -11.04 -9.20
C LYS A 104 15.27 -10.16 -8.79
N HIS A 105 15.29 -9.70 -7.54
CA HIS A 105 16.34 -8.82 -7.00
C HIS A 105 16.98 -9.46 -5.77
N PRO A 106 17.74 -10.55 -5.93
CA PRO A 106 18.43 -11.21 -4.82
C PRO A 106 19.49 -10.32 -4.17
N ASP A 107 19.99 -9.30 -4.88
CA ASP A 107 20.98 -8.35 -4.39
C ASP A 107 20.39 -7.27 -3.46
N ALA A 108 19.06 -7.09 -3.44
CA ALA A 108 18.42 -6.20 -2.48
C ALA A 108 18.40 -6.88 -1.11
N SER A 109 19.07 -6.31 -0.12
CA SER A 109 19.28 -6.93 1.20
C SER A 109 18.02 -6.82 2.07
N ASP A 110 17.27 -5.73 1.94
CA ASP A 110 16.09 -5.41 2.73
C ASP A 110 15.09 -4.55 1.93
N PHE A 111 14.10 -4.00 2.63
CA PHE A 111 13.04 -3.19 2.03
C PHE A 111 13.56 -1.85 1.47
N ASP A 112 14.57 -1.26 2.10
CA ASP A 112 15.14 0.02 1.67
C ASP A 112 15.90 -0.16 0.36
N ASP A 113 16.73 -1.21 0.25
CA ASP A 113 17.41 -1.56 -1.00
C ASP A 113 16.41 -1.81 -2.15
N LEU A 114 15.28 -2.45 -1.87
CA LEU A 114 14.23 -2.67 -2.88
C LEU A 114 13.53 -1.36 -3.26
N SER A 115 13.43 -0.40 -2.34
CA SER A 115 12.79 0.91 -2.56
C SER A 115 13.57 1.83 -3.49
N GLU A 116 14.88 1.66 -3.57
CA GLU A 116 15.78 2.37 -4.48
C GLU A 116 15.65 1.92 -5.95
N LEU A 117 14.86 0.86 -6.22
CA LEU A 117 14.63 0.30 -7.55
C LEU A 117 13.20 0.63 -8.05
N PRO A 118 12.91 1.88 -8.48
CA PRO A 118 11.55 2.32 -8.78
C PRO A 118 10.85 1.52 -9.88
N GLU A 119 11.58 0.82 -10.74
CA GLU A 119 11.06 -0.06 -11.79
C GLU A 119 10.41 -1.35 -11.27
N VAL A 120 10.64 -1.71 -10.01
CA VAL A 120 10.09 -2.96 -9.44
C VAL A 120 8.64 -2.80 -9.00
N PHE A 121 8.22 -1.57 -8.70
CA PHE A 121 6.89 -1.27 -8.22
C PHE A 121 5.88 -1.21 -9.36
N ASP A 122 4.68 -1.75 -9.12
CA ASP A 122 3.58 -1.60 -10.06
C ASP A 122 3.09 -0.14 -10.10
N PHE A 123 3.08 0.52 -8.94
CA PHE A 123 2.61 1.90 -8.81
C PHE A 123 3.71 2.85 -8.32
N PRO A 124 3.71 4.13 -8.76
CA PRO A 124 2.75 4.79 -9.64
C PRO A 124 2.98 4.53 -11.15
N ASN A 125 3.84 3.57 -11.50
CA ASN A 125 4.44 3.39 -12.83
C ASN A 125 3.56 2.67 -13.86
N ILE A 126 2.22 2.76 -13.76
CA ILE A 126 1.32 2.05 -14.68
C ILE A 126 1.15 2.83 -15.98
N THR A 127 1.61 2.22 -17.08
CA THR A 127 1.02 2.45 -18.40
C THR A 127 -0.40 1.87 -18.41
N LEU A 128 -1.38 2.66 -18.84
CA LEU A 128 -2.86 2.48 -18.77
C LEU A 128 -3.44 1.07 -19.02
N GLU A 129 -2.66 0.15 -19.59
CA GLU A 129 -3.10 -1.14 -20.12
C GLU A 129 -3.18 -2.26 -19.05
N ASP A 130 -2.52 -2.12 -17.89
CA ASP A 130 -2.32 -3.26 -16.99
C ASP A 130 -3.16 -3.27 -15.69
N PHE A 131 -4.04 -2.29 -15.44
CA PHE A 131 -4.86 -2.27 -14.22
C PHE A 131 -6.20 -1.54 -14.40
N SER A 132 -7.14 -2.17 -15.11
CA SER A 132 -8.44 -1.59 -15.47
C SER A 132 -9.35 -1.27 -14.27
N GLU A 133 -9.13 -1.89 -13.11
CA GLU A 133 -9.96 -1.69 -11.91
C GLU A 133 -9.64 -0.37 -11.17
N ARG A 134 -8.54 0.30 -11.51
CA ARG A 134 -8.07 1.51 -10.79
C ARG A 134 -9.15 2.58 -10.67
N GLU A 135 -9.95 2.75 -11.72
CA GLU A 135 -10.93 3.83 -11.87
C GLU A 135 -12.09 3.65 -10.87
N ILE A 136 -12.51 2.39 -10.69
CA ILE A 136 -13.49 1.97 -9.70
C ILE A 136 -12.91 2.15 -8.29
N ILE A 137 -11.65 1.75 -8.08
CA ILE A 137 -10.96 1.89 -6.79
C ILE A 137 -10.86 3.36 -6.38
N ILE A 138 -10.44 4.25 -7.30
CA ILE A 138 -10.36 5.70 -7.04
C ILE A 138 -11.73 6.26 -6.67
N ALA A 139 -12.79 5.91 -7.41
CA ALA A 139 -14.14 6.37 -7.10
C ALA A 139 -14.61 5.91 -5.71
N GLN A 140 -14.32 4.66 -5.34
CA GLN A 140 -14.63 4.14 -4.00
C GLN A 140 -13.80 4.81 -2.91
N LEU A 141 -12.53 5.16 -3.18
CA LEU A 141 -11.68 5.88 -2.22
C LEU A 141 -12.23 7.26 -1.88
N TYR A 142 -12.75 8.01 -2.85
CA TYR A 142 -13.45 9.27 -2.57
C TYR A 142 -14.66 9.05 -1.65
N HIS A 143 -15.46 8.01 -1.93
CA HIS A 143 -16.60 7.69 -1.08
C HIS A 143 -16.17 7.25 0.33
N GLU A 144 -15.08 6.49 0.47
CA GLU A 144 -14.54 6.11 1.77
C GLU A 144 -14.10 7.32 2.59
N ILE A 145 -13.46 8.32 1.95
CA ILE A 145 -13.05 9.57 2.62
C ILE A 145 -14.26 10.30 3.22
N GLU A 146 -15.37 10.40 2.48
CA GLU A 146 -16.61 11.04 2.96
C GLU A 146 -17.25 10.31 4.15
N GLN A 147 -16.95 9.02 4.33
CA GLN A 147 -17.52 8.17 5.37
C GLN A 147 -16.53 7.87 6.51
N LEU A 148 -15.36 8.50 6.51
CA LEU A 148 -14.38 8.29 7.57
C LEU A 148 -14.94 8.75 8.93
N PRO A 149 -14.76 7.95 9.99
CA PRO A 149 -15.13 8.38 11.33
C PRO A 149 -14.24 9.53 11.78
N GLU A 150 -14.83 10.57 12.35
CA GLU A 150 -14.10 11.67 13.02
C GLU A 150 -13.50 11.18 14.35
N ASP A 151 -12.46 10.35 14.26
CA ASP A 151 -11.66 9.88 15.38
C ASP A 151 -10.26 10.53 15.40
N ASN A 152 -9.42 10.14 16.36
CA ASN A 152 -8.07 10.68 16.51
C ASN A 152 -7.10 10.28 15.37
N CYS A 153 -7.53 9.44 14.44
CA CYS A 153 -6.80 9.03 13.26
C CYS A 153 -7.40 9.57 11.97
N PHE A 154 -8.43 10.43 12.04
CA PHE A 154 -9.15 10.93 10.86
C PHE A 154 -8.20 11.50 9.80
N ASP A 155 -7.28 12.38 10.19
CA ASP A 155 -6.35 13.02 9.27
C ASP A 155 -5.43 12.00 8.59
N GLN A 156 -4.78 11.12 9.36
CA GLN A 156 -3.91 10.09 8.79
C GLN A 156 -4.68 9.11 7.91
N ALA A 157 -5.89 8.72 8.34
CA ALA A 157 -6.75 7.83 7.58
C ALA A 157 -7.15 8.47 6.25
N ARG A 158 -7.48 9.77 6.25
CA ARG A 158 -7.80 10.58 5.05
C ARG A 158 -6.59 10.67 4.13
N SER A 159 -5.44 11.11 4.64
CA SER A 159 -4.20 11.28 3.86
C SER A 159 -3.79 9.96 3.21
N SER A 160 -3.88 8.84 3.92
CA SER A 160 -3.65 7.49 3.37
C SER A 160 -4.52 7.14 2.15
N ARG A 161 -5.81 7.53 2.13
CA ARG A 161 -6.68 7.31 0.95
C ARG A 161 -6.31 8.26 -0.18
N ILE A 162 -5.94 9.51 0.12
CA ILE A 162 -5.51 10.49 -0.87
C ILE A 162 -4.21 10.05 -1.55
N TYR A 163 -3.22 9.57 -0.79
CA TYR A 163 -1.99 9.02 -1.37
C TYR A 163 -2.28 7.86 -2.31
N ALA A 164 -3.23 7.00 -1.97
CA ALA A 164 -3.67 5.92 -2.86
C ALA A 164 -4.33 6.46 -4.14
N ILE A 165 -5.21 7.48 -4.05
CA ILE A 165 -5.82 8.12 -5.22
C ILE A 165 -4.73 8.69 -6.15
N ILE A 166 -3.80 9.47 -5.61
CA ILE A 166 -2.72 10.11 -6.37
C ILE A 166 -1.79 9.05 -7.01
N THR A 167 -1.53 7.96 -6.30
CA THR A 167 -0.67 6.87 -6.76
C THR A 167 -1.32 6.05 -7.87
N LEU A 168 -2.63 5.83 -7.79
CA LEU A 168 -3.41 5.11 -8.82
C LEU A 168 -3.75 5.98 -10.04
N ALA A 169 -3.69 7.31 -9.91
CA ALA A 169 -4.02 8.24 -10.98
C ALA A 169 -2.98 8.21 -12.12
N THR A 170 -3.50 8.21 -13.35
CA THR A 170 -2.68 8.21 -14.57
C THR A 170 -2.28 9.63 -14.97
N ALA A 171 -1.34 9.76 -15.91
CA ALA A 171 -0.90 11.07 -16.41
C ALA A 171 -2.04 11.89 -17.04
N THR A 172 -3.05 11.24 -17.63
CA THR A 172 -4.23 11.92 -18.20
C THR A 172 -5.24 12.37 -17.15
N GLU A 173 -5.14 11.87 -15.92
CA GLU A 173 -6.09 12.13 -14.82
C GLU A 173 -5.56 13.10 -13.78
N VAL A 174 -4.37 13.67 -14.00
CA VAL A 174 -3.73 14.63 -13.08
C VAL A 174 -4.66 15.78 -12.72
N ALA A 175 -5.41 16.32 -13.68
CA ALA A 175 -6.34 17.42 -13.43
C ALA A 175 -7.48 17.04 -12.47
N THR A 176 -7.93 15.79 -12.49
CA THR A 176 -9.09 15.32 -11.72
C THR A 176 -8.69 14.74 -10.37
N HIS A 177 -7.54 14.04 -10.29
CA HIS A 177 -7.19 13.22 -9.12
C HIS A 177 -5.90 13.64 -8.42
N ILE A 178 -5.16 14.62 -8.95
CA ILE A 178 -3.92 15.11 -8.32
C ILE A 178 -4.01 16.61 -8.03
N LYS A 179 -4.37 17.43 -9.03
CA LYS A 179 -4.49 18.89 -8.86
C LYS A 179 -5.38 19.35 -7.71
N PRO A 180 -6.53 18.71 -7.40
CA PRO A 180 -7.36 19.13 -6.27
C PRO A 180 -6.65 19.09 -4.92
N PHE A 181 -5.56 18.31 -4.80
CA PHE A 181 -4.82 18.14 -3.56
C PHE A 181 -3.58 19.04 -3.47
N LEU A 182 -3.29 19.91 -4.44
CA LEU A 182 -2.12 20.81 -4.40
C LEU A 182 -2.21 21.89 -3.32
N ASP A 183 -3.45 22.27 -2.98
CA ASP A 183 -3.80 23.28 -1.99
C ASP A 183 -4.55 22.63 -0.80
N ASP A 184 -4.29 21.34 -0.54
CA ASP A 184 -4.86 20.63 0.61
C ASP A 184 -4.40 21.29 1.93
N GLU A 185 -5.24 21.24 2.97
CA GLU A 185 -4.93 21.81 4.28
C GLU A 185 -3.80 21.02 4.99
N ASP A 186 -3.63 19.75 4.64
CA ASP A 186 -2.49 18.94 5.06
C ASP A 186 -1.30 19.18 4.11
N ASP A 187 -0.26 19.86 4.62
CA ASP A 187 0.96 20.18 3.89
C ASP A 187 1.65 18.94 3.30
N TYR A 188 1.56 17.78 3.96
CA TYR A 188 2.15 16.52 3.45
C TYR A 188 1.38 15.98 2.26
N VAL A 189 0.05 16.10 2.26
CA VAL A 189 -0.79 15.78 1.10
C VAL A 189 -0.47 16.71 -0.07
N ALA A 190 -0.38 18.01 0.20
CA ALA A 190 -0.02 18.99 -0.81
C ALA A 190 1.37 18.75 -1.42
N GLU A 191 2.36 18.42 -0.59
CA GLU A 191 3.69 18.06 -1.04
C GLU A 191 3.71 16.76 -1.85
N PHE A 192 2.99 15.72 -1.40
CA PHE A 192 2.88 14.46 -2.12
C PHE A 192 2.27 14.66 -3.51
N ALA A 193 1.21 15.46 -3.63
CA ALA A 193 0.60 15.83 -4.91
C ALA A 193 1.58 16.57 -5.83
N LYS A 194 2.33 17.54 -5.30
CA LYS A 194 3.37 18.27 -6.06
C LYS A 194 4.46 17.33 -6.58
N ASN A 195 4.93 16.41 -5.74
CA ASN A 195 5.96 15.44 -6.12
C ASN A 195 5.44 14.44 -7.16
N ALA A 196 4.18 14.00 -7.03
CA ALA A 196 3.51 13.15 -8.01
C ALA A 196 3.37 13.82 -9.39
N MET A 197 3.15 15.13 -9.45
CA MET A 197 3.12 15.88 -10.72
C MET A 197 4.51 16.01 -11.35
N LYS A 198 5.52 16.35 -10.54
CA LYS A 198 6.93 16.41 -11.00
C LYS A 198 7.39 15.09 -11.59
N ALA A 199 7.10 13.96 -10.92
CA ALA A 199 7.46 12.63 -11.40
C ALA A 199 6.82 12.28 -12.76
N ARG A 200 5.70 12.92 -13.11
CA ARG A 200 4.99 12.74 -14.39
C ARG A 200 5.40 13.78 -15.45
N ASN A 201 6.42 14.61 -15.19
CA ASN A 201 6.85 15.73 -16.04
C ASN A 201 5.72 16.74 -16.33
N ILE A 202 4.83 16.96 -15.37
CA ILE A 202 3.74 17.95 -15.47
C ILE A 202 4.04 19.07 -14.48
N ASN A 203 3.99 20.32 -14.95
CA ASN A 203 4.17 21.48 -14.07
C ASN A 203 3.02 21.54 -13.04
N PRO A 204 3.34 21.66 -11.74
CA PRO A 204 2.36 21.88 -10.67
C PRO A 204 1.39 23.03 -10.98
#